data_AF-A0A7Y9PK81-F1
#
_entry.id   AF-A0A7Y9PK81-F1
#
_cell.length_a   1.000
_cell.length_b   1.000
_cell.length_c   1.000
_cell.angle_alpha   90.00
_cell.angle_beta   90.00
_cell.angle_gamma   90.00
#
_symmetry.space_group_name_H-M   'P 1'
#
loop_
_entity.id
_entity.type
_entity.pdbx_description
1 polymer ?
#
loop_
_entity_poly.entity_id
_entity_poly.type
_entity_poly.pdbx_seq_one_letter_code
_entity_poly.pdbx_strand_id
1 'polypeptide(L)'
;MGEPWPSSHHLDAAHLFCLAPEKGPAGGTYYAVDEEGIPFREIAEVIGRRLDISVVGKSPEEAKEHFGFIAAAVPLDNPTSSKLTRERLGWNPTHMRLLTDLEQTDFFLRLRAGAR
;
A
#
# COMPACT_ATOMS: atom_id res chain seq x y z
N MET A 1 9.50 7.66 -15.18
CA MET A 1 8.23 6.95 -14.95
C MET A 1 8.49 6.08 -13.74
N GLY A 2 7.76 6.31 -12.65
CA GLY A 2 7.95 5.59 -11.39
C GLY A 2 7.23 4.25 -11.41
N GLU A 3 7.50 3.41 -10.44
CA GLU A 3 6.78 2.17 -10.16
C GLU A 3 5.58 2.50 -9.25
N PRO A 4 4.36 2.76 -9.80
CA PRO A 4 3.19 3.06 -9.00
C PRO A 4 2.78 1.86 -8.16
N TRP A 5 2.73 2.09 -6.86
CA TRP A 5 2.29 1.14 -5.86
C TRP A 5 0.83 1.42 -5.48
N PRO A 6 -0.10 0.47 -5.73
CA PRO A 6 -1.46 0.60 -5.27
C PRO A 6 -1.55 0.35 -3.76
N SER A 7 -2.39 1.12 -3.06
CA SER A 7 -2.52 1.03 -1.61
C SER A 7 -3.98 1.18 -1.15
N SER A 8 -4.28 0.61 0.02
CA SER A 8 -5.51 0.83 0.77
C SER A 8 -5.25 0.59 2.26
N HIS A 9 -5.99 1.28 3.12
CA HIS A 9 -5.96 1.04 4.54
C HIS A 9 -6.54 -0.35 4.87
N HIS A 10 -5.92 -1.08 5.79
CA HIS A 10 -6.35 -2.46 6.08
C HIS A 10 -7.81 -2.56 6.55
N LEU A 11 -8.34 -1.54 7.25
CA LEU A 11 -9.74 -1.51 7.70
C LEU A 11 -10.71 -1.26 6.54
N ASP A 12 -10.32 -0.51 5.52
CA ASP A 12 -11.15 -0.34 4.32
C ASP A 12 -11.19 -1.64 3.51
N ALA A 13 -10.06 -2.36 3.42
CA ALA A 13 -10.01 -3.68 2.82
C ALA A 13 -10.86 -4.72 3.59
N ALA A 14 -10.83 -4.68 4.92
CA ALA A 14 -11.69 -5.52 5.77
C ALA A 14 -13.17 -5.19 5.58
N HIS A 15 -13.53 -3.91 5.49
CA HIS A 15 -14.90 -3.50 5.18
C HIS A 15 -15.36 -4.03 3.81
N LEU A 16 -14.50 -3.96 2.78
CA LEU A 16 -14.79 -4.55 1.47
C LEU A 16 -14.98 -6.08 1.55
N PHE A 17 -14.15 -6.75 2.34
CA PHE A 17 -14.26 -8.20 2.55
C PHE A 17 -15.63 -8.60 3.10
N CYS A 18 -16.21 -7.80 4.01
CA CYS A 18 -17.58 -8.01 4.49
C CYS A 18 -18.65 -7.64 3.45
N LEU A 19 -18.46 -6.55 2.70
CA LEU A 19 -19.42 -6.12 1.66
C LEU A 19 -19.53 -7.10 0.49
N ALA A 20 -18.43 -7.76 0.13
CA ALA A 20 -18.39 -8.67 -1.02
C ALA A 20 -19.42 -9.82 -0.94
N PRO A 21 -19.53 -10.60 0.15
CA PRO A 21 -20.58 -11.62 0.29
C PRO A 21 -21.99 -11.03 0.52
N GLU A 22 -22.11 -9.82 1.07
CA GLU A 22 -23.41 -9.20 1.35
C GLU A 22 -24.10 -8.66 0.10
N LYS A 23 -23.33 -8.09 -0.84
CA LYS A 23 -23.86 -7.34 -1.98
C LYS A 23 -23.38 -7.85 -3.33
N GLY A 24 -22.28 -8.59 -3.36
CA GLY A 24 -21.65 -9.04 -4.58
C GLY A 24 -22.25 -10.32 -5.14
N PRO A 25 -22.24 -10.53 -6.47
CA PRO A 25 -22.52 -11.85 -7.03
C PRO A 25 -21.49 -12.89 -6.55
N ALA A 26 -21.95 -14.13 -6.41
CA ALA A 26 -21.08 -15.27 -6.18
C ALA A 26 -19.99 -15.36 -7.27
N GLY A 27 -18.75 -15.58 -6.86
CA GLY A 27 -17.60 -15.63 -7.77
C GLY A 27 -17.11 -14.25 -8.26
N GLY A 28 -17.59 -13.14 -7.68
CA GLY A 28 -17.10 -11.81 -8.01
C GLY A 28 -15.67 -11.54 -7.54
N THR A 29 -14.90 -10.84 -8.37
CA THR A 29 -13.55 -10.33 -8.03
C THR A 29 -13.62 -8.82 -7.76
N TYR A 30 -13.02 -8.38 -6.66
CA TYR A 30 -13.05 -6.99 -6.20
C TYR A 30 -11.67 -6.52 -5.82
N TYR A 31 -11.24 -5.38 -6.38
CA TYR A 31 -9.97 -4.75 -6.02
C TYR A 31 -10.15 -3.78 -4.86
N ALA A 32 -9.46 -4.05 -3.76
CA ALA A 32 -9.41 -3.25 -2.54
C ALA A 32 -8.33 -2.17 -2.64
N VAL A 33 -8.45 -1.25 -3.61
CA VAL A 33 -7.46 -0.18 -3.83
C VAL A 33 -8.10 1.19 -3.63
N ASP A 34 -7.55 1.99 -2.72
CA ASP A 34 -7.98 3.38 -2.56
C ASP A 34 -7.08 4.34 -3.35
N GLU A 35 -5.78 4.07 -3.33
CA GLU A 35 -4.76 4.87 -3.99
C GLU A 35 -4.12 4.06 -5.11
N GLU A 36 -4.32 4.50 -6.36
CA GLU A 36 -4.02 3.64 -7.53
C GLU A 36 -2.54 3.62 -7.94
N GLY A 37 -1.71 4.56 -7.46
CA GLY A 37 -0.31 4.63 -7.91
C GLY A 37 0.57 5.61 -7.16
N ILE A 38 0.91 5.24 -5.93
CA ILE A 38 1.90 5.98 -5.12
C ILE A 38 3.30 5.61 -5.63
N PRO A 39 4.18 6.55 -6.00
CA PRO A 39 5.53 6.19 -6.41
C PRO A 39 6.25 5.43 -5.28
N PHE A 40 6.76 4.24 -5.56
CA PHE A 40 7.38 3.39 -4.53
C PHE A 40 8.54 4.10 -3.80
N ARG A 41 9.26 4.96 -4.52
CA ARG A 41 10.31 5.82 -3.95
C ARG A 41 9.78 6.78 -2.87
N GLU A 42 8.60 7.36 -3.02
CA GLU A 42 8.04 8.28 -2.02
C GLU A 42 7.73 7.55 -0.70
N ILE A 43 7.27 6.30 -0.78
CA ILE A 43 7.07 5.44 0.39
C ILE A 43 8.40 5.24 1.13
N ALA A 44 9.46 4.88 0.39
CA ALA A 44 10.79 4.70 0.97
C ALA A 44 11.34 5.99 1.58
N GLU A 45 11.13 7.14 0.94
CA GLU A 45 11.56 8.46 1.43
C GLU A 45 10.85 8.88 2.71
N VAL A 46 9.54 8.67 2.84
CA VAL A 46 8.82 8.94 4.09
C VAL A 46 9.38 8.06 5.22
N ILE A 47 9.50 6.75 4.98
CA ILE A 47 10.04 5.82 5.98
C ILE A 47 11.45 6.21 6.40
N GLY A 48 12.32 6.53 5.42
CA GLY A 48 13.70 6.95 5.68
C GLY A 48 13.78 8.22 6.54
N ARG A 49 12.97 9.24 6.22
CA ARG A 49 12.89 10.46 7.05
C ARG A 49 12.40 10.19 8.46
N ARG A 50 11.37 9.35 8.63
CA ARG A 50 10.80 9.02 9.96
C ARG A 50 11.77 8.22 10.84
N LEU A 51 12.66 7.45 10.21
CA LEU A 51 13.67 6.64 10.86
C LEU A 51 15.06 7.32 10.98
N ASP A 52 15.26 8.48 10.36
CA ASP A 52 16.55 9.17 10.25
C ASP A 52 17.63 8.30 9.57
N ILE A 53 17.26 7.65 8.45
CA ILE A 53 18.15 6.81 7.64
C ILE A 53 18.12 7.24 6.16
N SER A 54 19.26 7.11 5.48
CA SER A 54 19.37 7.45 4.06
C SER A 54 18.67 6.41 3.18
N VAL A 55 17.92 6.90 2.18
CA VAL A 55 17.34 6.06 1.12
C VAL A 55 18.35 5.89 -0.01
N VAL A 56 18.51 4.67 -0.50
CA VAL A 56 19.41 4.33 -1.61
C VAL A 56 18.65 3.61 -2.71
N GLY A 57 19.01 3.89 -3.96
CA GLY A 57 18.55 3.09 -5.10
C GLY A 57 19.25 1.73 -5.12
N LYS A 58 18.58 0.72 -5.69
CA LYS A 58 19.14 -0.63 -5.89
C LYS A 58 19.00 -1.04 -7.35
N SER A 59 19.96 -1.81 -7.86
CA SER A 59 19.83 -2.45 -9.17
C SER A 59 18.71 -3.50 -9.15
N PRO A 60 18.17 -3.93 -10.31
CA PRO A 60 17.20 -5.03 -10.36
C PRO A 60 17.69 -6.32 -9.69
N GLU A 61 18.97 -6.65 -9.82
CA GLU A 61 19.59 -7.82 -9.19
C GLU A 61 19.65 -7.67 -7.67
N GLU A 62 20.09 -6.50 -7.18
CA GLU A 62 20.14 -6.19 -5.75
C GLU A 62 18.74 -6.13 -5.12
N ALA A 63 17.74 -5.65 -5.87
CA ALA A 63 16.36 -5.58 -5.44
C ALA A 63 15.78 -6.98 -5.18
N LYS A 64 16.19 -7.98 -5.97
CA LYS A 64 15.76 -9.37 -5.77
C LYS A 64 16.18 -9.94 -4.42
N GLU A 65 17.43 -9.73 -4.06
CA GLU A 65 17.96 -10.16 -2.76
C GLU A 65 17.37 -9.33 -1.61
N HIS A 66 17.24 -8.01 -1.81
CA HIS A 66 16.77 -7.09 -0.77
C HIS A 66 15.30 -7.28 -0.39
N PHE A 67 14.41 -7.43 -1.37
CA PHE A 67 12.97 -7.48 -1.15
C PHE A 67 12.41 -8.90 -1.02
N GLY A 68 13.21 -9.94 -1.28
CA GLY A 68 12.80 -11.33 -1.11
C GLY A 68 11.52 -11.66 -1.88
N PHE A 69 10.48 -12.11 -1.18
CA PHE A 69 9.26 -12.62 -1.81
C PHE A 69 8.45 -11.56 -2.59
N ILE A 70 8.60 -10.27 -2.27
CA ILE A 70 7.91 -9.18 -3.00
C ILE A 70 8.75 -8.58 -4.13
N ALA A 71 9.99 -9.06 -4.34
CA ALA A 71 10.90 -8.48 -5.32
C ALA A 71 10.33 -8.42 -6.74
N ALA A 72 9.46 -9.36 -7.10
CA ALA A 72 8.81 -9.37 -8.40
C ALA A 72 7.74 -8.27 -8.56
N ALA A 73 7.19 -7.74 -7.46
CA ALA A 73 6.15 -6.72 -7.46
C ALA A 73 6.71 -5.29 -7.44
N VAL A 74 7.85 -5.09 -6.75
CA VAL A 74 8.49 -3.77 -6.59
C VAL A 74 8.77 -3.04 -7.91
N PRO A 75 9.32 -3.68 -8.97
CA PRO A 75 9.60 -2.97 -10.22
C PRO A 75 8.38 -2.84 -11.14
N LEU A 76 7.20 -3.34 -10.75
CA LEU A 76 6.04 -3.37 -11.63
C LEU A 76 5.36 -2.00 -11.68
N ASP A 77 5.07 -1.57 -12.90
CA ASP A 77 4.09 -0.53 -13.17
C ASP A 77 2.69 -1.16 -13.03
N ASN A 78 2.13 -1.10 -11.81
CA ASN A 78 0.90 -1.81 -11.45
C ASN A 78 -0.27 -0.87 -11.04
N PRO A 79 -0.70 0.06 -11.91
CA PRO A 79 -1.85 0.89 -11.63
C PRO A 79 -3.10 0.01 -11.53
N THR A 80 -3.67 -0.07 -10.33
CA THR A 80 -4.85 -0.90 -10.06
C THR A 80 -6.02 -0.02 -9.67
N SER A 81 -7.12 -0.08 -10.42
CA SER A 81 -8.32 0.70 -10.12
C SER A 81 -9.37 -0.11 -9.35
N SER A 82 -10.04 0.55 -8.40
CA SER A 82 -11.21 0.00 -7.70
C SER A 82 -12.55 0.49 -8.22
N LYS A 83 -12.59 1.25 -9.33
CA LYS A 83 -13.82 1.86 -9.85
C LYS A 83 -15.01 0.89 -9.90
N LEU A 84 -14.81 -0.29 -10.47
CA LEU A 84 -15.86 -1.31 -10.58
C LEU A 84 -16.31 -1.86 -9.23
N THR A 85 -15.38 -2.01 -8.29
CA THR A 85 -15.67 -2.40 -6.90
C THR A 85 -16.58 -1.37 -6.23
N ARG A 86 -16.23 -0.07 -6.36
CA ARG A 86 -17.00 1.04 -5.80
C ARG A 86 -18.40 1.11 -6.40
N GLU A 87 -18.50 1.02 -7.72
CA GLU A 87 -19.78 1.04 -8.46
C GLU A 87 -20.70 -0.12 -8.07
N ARG A 88 -20.16 -1.34 -7.94
CA ARG A 88 -20.96 -2.55 -7.68
C ARG A 88 -21.38 -2.71 -6.22
N LEU A 89 -20.48 -2.40 -5.29
CA LEU A 89 -20.69 -2.70 -3.87
C LEU A 89 -21.01 -1.46 -3.03
N GLY A 90 -20.89 -0.26 -3.62
CA GLY A 90 -20.95 0.99 -2.88
C GLY A 90 -19.82 1.12 -1.86
N TRP A 91 -18.70 0.41 -2.08
CA TRP A 91 -17.53 0.50 -1.21
C TRP A 91 -16.86 1.86 -1.38
N ASN A 92 -16.73 2.60 -0.29
CA ASN A 92 -16.05 3.89 -0.26
C ASN A 92 -15.04 3.89 0.90
N PRO A 93 -13.73 3.83 0.62
CA PRO A 93 -12.69 3.96 1.64
C PRO A 93 -12.83 5.25 2.44
N THR A 94 -12.53 5.19 3.73
CA THR A 94 -12.70 6.33 4.65
C THR A 94 -11.49 6.57 5.55
N HIS A 95 -10.53 5.65 5.58
CA HIS A 95 -9.38 5.76 6.44
C HIS A 95 -8.26 6.56 5.78
N MET A 96 -7.21 6.81 6.55
CA MET A 96 -6.09 7.61 6.13
C MET A 96 -5.32 6.94 4.99
N ARG A 97 -4.89 7.77 4.05
CA ARG A 97 -4.04 7.41 2.92
C ARG A 97 -2.61 7.11 3.37
N LEU A 98 -1.90 6.23 2.68
CA LEU A 98 -0.63 5.63 3.10
C LEU A 98 0.44 6.66 3.46
N LEU A 99 0.72 7.62 2.57
CA LEU A 99 1.78 8.60 2.84
C LEU A 99 1.43 9.49 4.04
N THR A 100 0.15 9.83 4.23
CA THR A 100 -0.29 10.61 5.39
C THR A 100 -0.18 9.79 6.67
N ASP A 101 -0.54 8.52 6.62
CA ASP A 101 -0.44 7.60 7.76
C ASP A 101 1.03 7.40 8.17
N LEU A 102 1.94 7.16 7.22
CA LEU A 102 3.37 7.00 7.50
C LEU A 102 4.00 8.26 8.13
N GLU A 103 3.55 9.45 7.74
CA GLU A 103 4.01 10.71 8.35
C GLU A 103 3.52 10.87 9.80
N GLN A 104 2.30 10.41 10.11
CA GLN A 104 1.63 10.69 11.38
C GLN A 104 1.66 9.54 12.39
N THR A 105 1.95 8.32 11.93
CA THR A 105 1.88 7.11 12.76
C THR A 105 2.88 7.16 13.93
N ASP A 106 2.42 6.67 15.09
CA ASP A 106 3.23 6.48 16.28
C ASP A 106 4.13 5.23 16.20
N PHE A 107 3.93 4.41 15.16
CA PHE A 107 4.69 3.17 14.93
C PHE A 107 6.19 3.40 15.00
N PHE A 108 6.70 4.43 14.31
CA PHE A 108 8.13 4.73 14.29
C PHE A 108 8.66 5.18 15.66
N LEU A 109 7.84 5.84 16.48
CA LEU A 109 8.23 6.21 17.86
C LEU A 109 8.33 4.96 18.73
N ARG A 110 7.34 4.06 18.64
CA ARG A 110 7.32 2.79 19.36
C ARG A 110 8.49 1.90 18.97
N LEU A 111 8.80 1.81 17.68
CA LEU A 111 9.93 1.05 17.16
C LEU A 111 11.26 1.53 17.76
N ARG A 112 11.46 2.85 17.85
CA ARG A 112 12.66 3.43 18.46
C ARG A 112 12.72 3.27 19.99
N ALA A 113 11.57 3.22 20.65
CA ALA A 113 11.49 3.00 22.10
C ALA A 113 11.80 1.55 22.49
N GLY A 114 11.37 0.58 21.68
CA GLY A 114 11.64 -0.86 21.91
C GLY A 114 13.04 -1.32 21.48
N ALA A 115 13.78 -0.50 20.74
CA ALA A 115 15.16 -0.78 20.32
C ALA A 115 16.23 -0.32 21.33
N ARG A 116 15.82 0.11 22.54
CA ARG A 116 16.70 0.51 23.64
C ARG A 116 16.72 -0.52 24.75
#